data_AF-A0AAW0LTS7-F1
#
_entry.id   AF-A0AAW0LTS7-F1
#
_cell.length_a   1.000
_cell.length_b   1.000
_cell.length_c   1.000
_cell.angle_alpha   90.00
_cell.angle_beta   90.00
_cell.angle_gamma   90.00
#
_symmetry.space_group_name_H-M   'P 1'
#
loop_
_entity.id
_entity.type
_entity.pdbx_description
1 polymer ?
#
loop_
_entity_poly.entity_id
_entity_poly.type
_entity_poly.pdbx_seq_one_letter_code
_entity_poly.pdbx_strand_id
1 'polypeptide(L)'
;MLRERIRDGDPMAHLVKAMQKKRPELVLPNLGDNEKMKESGFVVPQDIPDHSWLKRRLDAAPNRYGIRPGRHWDGVDRSNGFEKGLFKRMNEKRATETEAYLWSVSDM
;
A
#
# COMPACT_ATOMS: atom_id res chain seq x y z
N MET A 1 3.86 -14.89 -12.11
CA MET A 1 2.73 -15.55 -12.80
C MET A 1 1.95 -14.51 -13.61
N LEU A 2 2.02 -14.49 -14.94
CA LEU A 2 1.20 -13.58 -15.77
C LEU A 2 -0.28 -14.01 -15.85
N ARG A 3 -0.54 -15.29 -15.61
CA ARG A 3 -1.84 -15.96 -15.76
C ARG A 3 -2.86 -15.61 -14.68
N GLU A 4 -2.42 -15.24 -13.47
CA GLU A 4 -3.30 -15.02 -12.30
C GLU A 4 -3.70 -13.56 -12.11
N ARG A 5 -3.17 -12.64 -12.93
CA ARG A 5 -3.48 -11.21 -12.80
C ARG A 5 -4.90 -10.96 -13.29
N ILE A 6 -5.71 -10.32 -12.45
CA ILE A 6 -6.97 -9.71 -12.89
C ILE A 6 -6.59 -8.58 -13.87
N ARG A 7 -7.22 -8.59 -15.03
CA ARG A 7 -7.02 -7.56 -16.06
C ARG A 7 -8.22 -6.64 -16.08
N ASP A 8 -7.94 -5.35 -16.22
CA ASP A 8 -8.99 -4.37 -16.43
C ASP A 8 -9.69 -4.66 -17.77
N GLY A 9 -11.03 -4.61 -17.76
CA GLY A 9 -11.85 -4.93 -18.92
C GLY A 9 -12.13 -6.42 -19.17
N ASP A 10 -11.69 -7.33 -18.30
CA ASP A 10 -12.07 -8.75 -18.40
C ASP A 10 -13.58 -8.93 -18.08
N PRO A 11 -14.40 -9.36 -19.05
CA PRO A 11 -15.84 -9.56 -18.84
C PRO A 11 -16.15 -10.63 -17.78
N MET A 12 -15.22 -11.57 -17.52
CA MET A 12 -15.38 -12.65 -16.55
C MET A 12 -14.77 -12.34 -15.17
N ALA A 13 -14.21 -11.14 -14.94
CA ALA A 13 -13.55 -10.78 -13.67
C ALA A 13 -14.46 -10.95 -12.43
N HIS A 14 -15.77 -10.74 -12.59
CA HIS A 14 -16.76 -10.90 -11.53
C HIS A 14 -16.89 -12.35 -11.02
N LEU A 15 -16.67 -13.35 -11.89
CA LEU A 15 -16.74 -14.77 -11.54
C LEU A 15 -15.57 -15.17 -10.62
N VAL A 16 -14.39 -14.57 -10.83
CA VAL A 16 -13.18 -14.86 -10.03
C VAL A 16 -13.19 -14.15 -8.68
N LYS A 17 -13.81 -12.96 -8.58
CA LYS A 17 -13.94 -12.22 -7.31
C LYS A 17 -14.65 -13.05 -6.22
N ALA A 18 -15.64 -13.84 -6.59
CA ALA A 18 -16.34 -14.74 -5.66
C ALA A 18 -15.41 -15.84 -5.09
N MET A 19 -14.45 -16.34 -5.89
CA MET A 19 -13.45 -17.30 -5.45
C MET A 19 -12.39 -16.67 -4.54
N GLN A 20 -11.92 -15.46 -4.83
CA GLN A 20 -10.90 -14.80 -4.00
C GLN A 20 -11.43 -14.42 -2.60
N LYS A 21 -12.71 -14.03 -2.49
CA LYS A 21 -13.37 -13.74 -1.20
C LYS A 21 -13.42 -14.98 -0.27
N LYS A 22 -13.26 -16.18 -0.83
CA LYS A 22 -13.20 -17.45 -0.07
C LYS A 22 -11.80 -17.84 0.39
N ARG A 23 -10.74 -17.11 0.00
CA ARG A 23 -9.43 -17.36 0.59
C ARG A 23 -9.52 -16.97 2.06
N PRO A 24 -9.32 -17.91 3.01
CA PRO A 24 -9.26 -17.53 4.41
C PRO A 24 -8.10 -16.57 4.55
N GLU A 25 -8.37 -15.33 4.94
CA GLU A 25 -7.31 -14.48 5.47
C GLU A 25 -6.65 -15.30 6.58
N LEU A 26 -5.33 -15.47 6.50
CA LEU A 26 -4.53 -16.05 7.57
C LEU A 26 -4.56 -15.06 8.75
N VAL A 27 -5.70 -14.95 9.40
CA VAL A 27 -5.88 -14.22 10.64
C VAL A 27 -5.10 -15.04 11.66
N LEU A 28 -3.91 -14.56 12.01
CA LEU A 28 -3.14 -15.12 13.10
C LEU A 28 -4.06 -15.21 14.32
N PRO A 29 -4.13 -16.36 15.02
CA PRO A 29 -4.88 -16.46 16.26
C PRO A 29 -4.45 -15.35 17.21
N ASN A 30 -5.41 -14.65 17.82
CA ASN A 30 -5.14 -13.63 18.83
C ASN A 30 -4.45 -14.29 20.03
N LEU A 31 -3.11 -14.22 20.08
CA LEU A 31 -2.30 -14.85 21.12
C LEU A 31 -2.63 -14.35 22.55
N GLY A 32 -3.32 -13.22 22.67
CA GLY A 32 -3.71 -12.57 23.92
C GLY A 32 -4.96 -13.14 24.60
N ASP A 33 -5.66 -14.11 24.01
CA ASP A 33 -6.89 -14.66 24.61
C ASP A 33 -6.64 -15.65 25.76
N ASN A 34 -5.40 -16.07 25.97
CA ASN A 34 -5.01 -17.02 27.03
C ASN A 34 -5.23 -16.42 28.43
N GLU A 35 -5.98 -17.11 29.30
CA GLU A 35 -6.29 -16.68 30.68
C GLU A 35 -5.03 -16.33 31.49
N LYS A 36 -3.98 -17.13 31.35
CA LYS A 36 -2.67 -16.90 32.00
C LYS A 36 -2.00 -15.57 31.58
N MET A 37 -2.28 -15.07 30.38
CA MET A 37 -1.77 -13.76 29.92
C MET A 37 -2.65 -12.59 30.35
N LYS A 38 -3.94 -12.84 30.61
CA LYS A 38 -4.81 -11.85 31.24
C LYS A 38 -4.42 -11.65 32.71
N GLU A 39 -4.05 -12.74 33.40
CA GLU A 39 -3.54 -12.70 34.77
C GLU A 39 -2.18 -11.99 34.89
N SER A 40 -1.31 -12.10 33.88
CA SER A 40 0.01 -11.43 33.88
C SER A 40 -0.05 -9.92 33.63
N GLY A 41 -1.23 -9.38 33.28
CA GLY A 41 -1.44 -7.97 32.95
C GLY A 41 -0.75 -7.50 31.66
N PHE A 42 -0.01 -8.37 30.98
CA PHE A 42 0.72 -8.06 29.75
C PHE A 42 -0.02 -8.62 28.54
N VAL A 43 -1.11 -7.94 28.16
CA VAL A 43 -1.87 -8.26 26.95
C VAL A 43 -1.45 -7.30 25.85
N VAL A 44 -0.85 -7.83 24.77
CA VAL A 44 -0.53 -7.05 23.56
C VAL A 44 -1.72 -7.15 22.60
N PRO A 45 -2.46 -6.05 22.34
CA PRO A 45 -3.57 -6.08 21.38
C PRO A 45 -3.08 -6.45 19.98
N GLN A 46 -3.61 -7.54 19.43
CA GLN A 46 -3.31 -7.98 18.06
C GLN A 46 -4.25 -7.35 17.03
N ASP A 47 -5.38 -6.79 17.49
CA ASP A 47 -6.37 -6.15 16.64
C ASP A 47 -5.85 -4.83 16.02
N ILE A 48 -6.51 -4.44 14.92
CA ILE A 48 -6.23 -3.17 14.25
C ILE A 48 -6.89 -2.02 15.05
N PRO A 49 -6.13 -1.00 15.49
CA PRO A 49 -6.69 0.14 16.21
C PRO A 49 -7.69 0.94 15.38
N ASP A 50 -8.69 1.57 16.00
CA ASP A 50 -9.72 2.36 15.30
C ASP A 50 -9.18 3.55 14.51
N HIS A 51 -8.06 4.12 14.97
CA HIS A 51 -7.37 5.20 14.27
C HIS A 51 -6.52 4.71 13.09
N SER A 52 -6.39 3.41 12.90
CA SER A 52 -5.57 2.84 11.82
C SER A 52 -6.02 3.28 10.44
N TRP A 53 -5.05 3.58 9.58
CA TRP A 53 -5.26 3.82 8.15
C TRP A 53 -6.02 2.68 7.45
N LEU A 54 -5.88 1.43 7.94
CA LEU A 54 -6.60 0.26 7.42
C LEU A 54 -8.11 0.34 7.69
N LYS A 55 -8.49 0.69 8.93
CA LYS A 55 -9.91 0.87 9.31
C LYS A 55 -10.51 2.11 8.66
N ARG A 56 -9.71 3.18 8.54
CA ARG A 56 -10.10 4.45 7.92
C ARG A 56 -10.14 4.42 6.39
N ARG A 57 -9.60 3.36 5.76
CA ARG A 57 -9.47 3.22 4.30
C ARG A 57 -8.80 4.43 3.64
N LEU A 58 -7.79 4.99 4.31
CA LEU A 58 -7.02 6.10 3.78
C LEU A 58 -5.87 5.56 2.93
N ASP A 59 -5.53 6.24 1.84
CA ASP A 59 -4.35 5.87 1.06
C ASP A 59 -3.07 6.44 1.68
N ALA A 60 -2.06 5.58 1.76
CA ALA A 60 -0.75 5.96 2.29
C ALA A 60 0.05 6.77 1.27
N ALA A 61 0.80 7.76 1.74
CA ALA A 61 1.73 8.50 0.90
C ALA A 61 2.77 7.53 0.28
N PRO A 62 3.06 7.65 -1.02
CA PRO A 62 4.04 6.80 -1.66
C PRO A 62 5.44 7.12 -1.14
N ASN A 63 6.25 6.09 -0.95
CA ASN A 63 7.66 6.20 -0.61
C ASN A 63 8.50 5.54 -1.70
N ARG A 64 9.79 5.92 -1.77
CA ARG A 64 10.75 5.35 -2.73
C ARG A 64 10.82 3.81 -2.72
N TYR A 65 10.51 3.17 -1.59
CA TYR A 65 10.67 1.74 -1.39
C TYR A 65 9.39 0.91 -1.59
N GLY A 66 8.25 1.53 -1.86
CA GLY A 66 6.96 0.84 -1.97
C GLY A 66 6.50 0.15 -0.67
N ILE A 67 7.04 0.54 0.48
CA ILE A 67 6.71 -0.07 1.78
C ILE A 67 5.39 0.51 2.26
N ARG A 68 4.41 -0.36 2.56
CA ARG A 68 3.12 0.05 3.12
C ARG A 68 3.26 0.31 4.63
N PRO A 69 2.56 1.31 5.17
CA PRO A 69 2.60 1.59 6.60
C PRO A 69 1.97 0.46 7.42
N GLY A 70 2.44 0.30 8.67
CA GLY A 70 1.95 -0.72 9.59
C GLY A 70 0.50 -0.48 10.05
N ARG A 71 -0.10 -1.50 10.67
CA ARG A 71 -1.50 -1.45 11.15
C ARG A 71 -1.78 -0.35 12.18
N HIS A 72 -0.76 0.18 12.86
CA HIS A 72 -0.94 1.21 13.89
C HIS A 72 -0.77 2.64 13.35
N TRP A 73 -0.43 2.81 12.06
CA TRP A 73 -0.30 4.13 11.50
C TRP A 73 -1.67 4.80 11.38
N ASP A 74 -1.76 6.07 11.80
CA ASP A 74 -3.02 6.81 11.94
C ASP A 74 -3.53 7.45 10.63
N GLY A 75 -2.72 7.36 9.57
CA GLY A 75 -3.01 7.94 8.26
C GLY A 75 -2.55 9.38 8.08
N VAL A 76 -2.02 10.03 9.11
CA VAL A 76 -1.59 11.43 9.00
C VAL A 76 -0.14 11.48 8.53
N ASP A 77 0.09 12.17 7.41
CA ASP A 77 1.44 12.44 6.90
C ASP A 77 2.14 13.46 7.81
N ARG A 78 3.25 13.02 8.43
CA ARG A 78 4.13 13.84 9.30
C ARG A 78 5.54 13.93 8.71
N SER A 79 5.65 13.95 7.39
CA SER A 79 6.92 14.07 6.69
C SER A 79 7.40 15.52 6.56
N ASN A 80 8.68 15.69 6.24
CA ASN A 80 9.26 17.00 5.86
C ASN A 80 9.01 17.36 4.37
N GLY A 81 8.27 16.52 3.63
CA GLY A 81 8.04 16.69 2.20
C GLY A 81 9.17 16.22 1.26
N PHE A 82 10.23 15.59 1.76
CA PHE A 82 11.37 15.12 0.96
C PHE A 82 10.96 14.15 -0.16
N GLU A 83 10.17 13.12 0.16
CA GLU A 83 9.70 12.13 -0.82
C GLU A 83 8.90 12.81 -1.95
N LYS A 84 8.01 13.73 -1.59
CA LYS A 84 7.23 14.51 -2.57
C LYS A 84 8.14 15.35 -3.48
N GLY A 85 9.14 16.01 -2.91
CA GLY A 85 10.14 16.77 -3.67
C GLY A 85 10.98 15.90 -4.59
N LEU A 86 11.36 14.70 -4.12
CA LEU A 86 12.13 13.73 -4.90
C LEU A 86 11.33 13.25 -6.13
N PHE A 87 10.06 12.87 -5.95
CA PHE A 87 9.20 12.47 -7.07
C PHE A 87 9.02 13.60 -8.09
N LYS A 88 8.85 14.84 -7.62
CA LYS A 88 8.76 16.01 -8.50
C LYS A 88 10.03 16.16 -9.35
N ARG A 89 11.21 16.16 -8.72
CA ARG A 89 12.50 16.27 -9.42
C ARG A 89 12.75 15.14 -10.42
N MET A 90 12.38 13.90 -10.06
CA MET A 90 12.52 12.76 -10.97
C MET A 90 11.65 12.92 -12.22
N ASN A 91 10.42 13.41 -12.04
CA ASN A 91 9.50 13.66 -13.16
C ASN A 91 9.97 14.83 -14.03
N GLU A 92 10.45 15.92 -13.42
CA GLU A 92 11.04 17.05 -14.13
C GLU A 92 12.23 16.61 -14.98
N LYS A 93 13.16 15.84 -14.41
CA LYS A 93 14.31 15.32 -15.14
C LYS A 93 13.89 14.49 -16.36
N ARG A 94 12.95 13.56 -16.17
CA ARG A 94 12.42 12.74 -17.28
C ARG A 94 11.76 13.58 -18.35
N ALA A 95 10.98 14.58 -17.98
CA ALA A 95 10.33 15.49 -18.93
C ALA A 95 11.37 16.27 -19.75
N THR A 96 12.40 16.82 -19.10
CA THR A 96 13.47 17.55 -19.79
C THR A 96 14.28 16.67 -20.74
N GLU A 97 14.55 15.42 -20.36
CA GLU A 97 15.25 14.45 -21.22
C GLU A 97 14.43 14.11 -22.47
N THR A 98 13.12 13.88 -22.30
CA THR A 98 12.22 13.62 -23.44
C THR A 98 12.08 14.81 -24.37
N GLU A 99 11.98 16.02 -23.80
CA GLU A 99 11.90 17.25 -24.58
C GLU A 99 13.20 17.48 -25.36
N ALA A 100 14.35 17.41 -24.70
CA ALA A 100 15.66 17.56 -25.35
C ALA A 100 15.85 16.56 -26.51
N TYR A 101 15.42 15.31 -26.33
CA TYR A 101 15.44 14.32 -27.39
C TYR A 101 14.57 14.72 -28.58
N LEU A 102 13.31 15.12 -28.35
CA LEU A 102 12.40 15.57 -29.41
C LEU A 102 12.95 16.77 -30.18
N TRP A 103 13.53 17.75 -29.48
CA TRP A 103 14.21 18.88 -30.10
C TRP A 103 15.40 18.44 -30.96
N SER A 104 16.23 17.52 -30.46
CA SER A 104 17.42 17.06 -31.18
C SER A 104 17.11 16.31 -32.48
N VAL A 105 15.93 15.67 -32.57
CA VAL A 105 15.50 14.89 -33.74
C VAL A 105 14.68 15.73 -34.72
N SER A 106 14.23 16.93 -34.33
CA SER A 106 13.28 17.72 -35.12
C SER A 106 13.77 18.18 -36.50
N ASP A 107 15.09 18.27 -36.71
CA ASP A 107 15.71 18.77 -37.95
C ASP A 107 16.56 17.69 -38.66
N MET A 108 16.37 16.42 -38.26
CA MET A 108 17.01 15.24 -38.86
C MET A 108 16.03 14.50 -39.78
#